data_AF-A0A243SEH4-F1
#
_entry.id   AF-A0A243SEH4-F1
#
_cell.length_a   1.000
_cell.length_b   1.000
_cell.length_c   1.000
_cell.angle_alpha   90.00
_cell.angle_beta   90.00
_cell.angle_gamma   90.00
#
_symmetry.space_group_name_H-M   'P 1'
#
loop_
_entity.id
_entity.type
_entity.pdbx_description
1 polymer ?
#
loop_
_entity_poly.entity_id
_entity_poly.type
_entity_poly.pdbx_seq_one_letter_code
_entity_poly.pdbx_strand_id
1 'polypeptide(L)'
;MTKFECKELLISDLEFGCEITFSANSDTDKSSEELTVDEIQASAQQYIMLQRTYAEGEFEDDYYYFESSDFDKSCELENFKIELSRDKFAININNEMFEAEINVGHIEFENLKLVLAKIINGKGNLIIED
;
A
#
# COMPACT_ATOMS: atom_id res chain seq x y z
N MET A 1 8.09 5.86 13.46
CA MET A 1 8.39 4.66 12.67
C MET A 1 7.26 3.68 12.93
N THR A 2 6.54 3.33 11.88
CA THR A 2 5.45 2.35 11.93
C THR A 2 5.97 1.05 11.32
N LYS A 3 5.81 -0.06 12.03
CA LYS A 3 6.26 -1.39 11.58
C LYS A 3 5.23 -2.43 11.99
N PHE A 4 4.85 -3.31 11.07
CA PHE A 4 3.90 -4.40 11.33
C PHE A 4 4.16 -5.63 10.44
N GLU A 5 3.62 -6.77 10.87
CA GLU A 5 3.56 -7.99 10.08
C GLU A 5 2.35 -7.93 9.16
N CYS A 6 2.59 -8.01 7.85
CA CYS A 6 1.57 -8.03 6.81
C CYS A 6 0.99 -9.43 6.69
N LYS A 7 -0.29 -9.57 6.95
CA LYS A 7 -1.02 -10.83 6.80
C LYS A 7 -1.79 -10.90 5.49
N GLU A 8 -2.11 -9.76 4.91
CA GLU A 8 -2.85 -9.65 3.67
C GLU A 8 -2.26 -8.57 2.78
N LEU A 9 -2.02 -8.95 1.52
CA LEU A 9 -1.58 -8.09 0.43
C LEU A 9 -2.67 -8.05 -0.62
N LEU A 10 -3.29 -6.88 -0.80
CA LEU A 10 -4.27 -6.65 -1.85
C LEU A 10 -3.64 -5.82 -2.95
N ILE A 11 -3.84 -6.25 -4.20
CA ILE A 11 -3.38 -5.55 -5.39
C ILE A 11 -4.58 -5.38 -6.31
N SER A 12 -4.91 -4.13 -6.62
CA SER A 12 -5.97 -3.75 -7.54
C SER A 12 -5.35 -2.96 -8.69
N ASP A 13 -5.51 -3.43 -9.92
CA ASP A 13 -4.99 -2.78 -11.14
C ASP A 13 -6.14 -2.69 -12.14
N LEU A 14 -6.84 -1.56 -12.13
CA LEU A 14 -8.10 -1.32 -12.82
C LEU A 14 -7.93 -0.21 -13.86
N GLU A 15 -9.01 0.03 -14.63
CA GLU A 15 -9.04 1.00 -15.72
C GLU A 15 -8.71 2.44 -15.26
N PHE A 16 -9.12 2.82 -14.04
CA PHE A 16 -8.99 4.19 -13.53
C PHE A 16 -7.86 4.37 -12.52
N GLY A 17 -7.06 3.33 -12.29
CA GLY A 17 -5.95 3.42 -11.35
C GLY A 17 -5.47 2.08 -10.84
N CYS A 18 -4.41 2.13 -10.04
CA CYS A 18 -3.89 0.98 -9.33
C CYS A 18 -3.65 1.30 -7.86
N GLU A 19 -3.81 0.28 -7.03
CA GLU A 19 -3.72 0.34 -5.58
C GLU A 19 -2.98 -0.91 -5.06
N ILE A 20 -2.14 -0.71 -4.06
CA ILE A 20 -1.54 -1.77 -3.26
C ILE A 20 -1.85 -1.48 -1.79
N THR A 21 -2.42 -2.47 -1.09
CA THR A 21 -2.71 -2.39 0.33
C THR A 21 -2.01 -3.52 1.07
N PHE A 22 -1.22 -3.16 2.09
CA PHE A 22 -0.59 -4.07 3.04
C PHE A 22 -1.34 -3.93 4.37
N SER A 23 -1.89 -5.02 4.90
CA SER A 23 -2.66 -4.97 6.14
C SER A 23 -2.19 -6.03 7.14
N ALA A 24 -2.29 -5.69 8.43
CA ALA A 24 -2.14 -6.66 9.51
C ALA A 24 -3.38 -7.55 9.70
N ASN A 25 -4.43 -7.35 8.89
CA ASN A 25 -5.64 -8.17 8.88
C ASN A 25 -5.44 -9.39 7.96
N SER A 26 -6.18 -10.46 8.22
CA SER A 26 -6.41 -11.52 7.24
C SER A 26 -7.92 -11.65 7.12
N ASP A 27 -8.52 -11.20 6.02
CA ASP A 27 -9.96 -11.38 5.80
C ASP A 27 -10.30 -12.85 5.51
N THR A 28 -10.14 -13.69 6.53
CA THR A 28 -10.88 -14.94 6.63
C THR A 28 -12.24 -14.63 7.27
N ASP A 29 -13.25 -14.49 6.40
CA ASP A 29 -14.69 -14.65 6.63
C ASP A 29 -15.48 -13.61 7.45
N LYS A 30 -15.69 -12.37 6.93
CA LYS A 30 -16.86 -11.56 7.35
C LYS A 30 -17.56 -10.83 6.21
N SER A 31 -18.29 -11.60 5.41
CA SER A 31 -19.37 -11.09 4.58
C SER A 31 -20.48 -10.49 5.46
N SER A 32 -20.65 -9.17 5.42
CA SER A 32 -21.93 -8.47 5.65
C SER A 32 -22.79 -8.96 6.83
N GLU A 33 -22.27 -8.89 8.06
CA GLU A 33 -23.08 -8.83 9.28
C GLU A 33 -22.55 -7.69 10.16
N GLU A 34 -23.44 -7.02 10.90
CA GLU A 34 -23.15 -5.80 11.68
C GLU A 34 -21.87 -5.96 12.52
N LEU A 35 -20.83 -5.18 12.17
CA LEU A 35 -19.56 -5.18 12.91
C LEU A 35 -19.82 -4.81 14.38
N THR A 36 -19.40 -5.69 15.29
CA THR A 36 -19.44 -5.44 16.73
C THR A 36 -18.48 -4.32 17.13
N VAL A 37 -18.66 -3.73 18.32
CA VAL A 37 -17.75 -2.68 18.83
C VAL A 37 -16.30 -3.17 18.90
N ASP A 38 -16.08 -4.46 19.13
CA ASP A 38 -14.75 -5.07 19.12
C ASP A 38 -14.15 -5.17 17.69
N GLU A 39 -14.98 -5.26 16.66
CA GLU A 39 -14.56 -5.23 15.25
C GLU A 39 -14.39 -3.81 14.72
N ILE A 40 -15.18 -2.87 15.23
CA ILE A 40 -14.94 -1.44 15.05
C ILE A 40 -13.62 -1.05 15.72
N GLN A 41 -13.28 -1.65 16.86
CA GLN A 41 -11.98 -1.51 17.51
C GLN A 41 -10.87 -2.27 16.75
N ALA A 42 -11.20 -3.34 16.03
CA ALA A 42 -10.30 -4.00 15.08
C ALA A 42 -10.02 -3.16 13.81
N SER A 43 -10.85 -2.15 13.49
CA SER A 43 -10.52 -1.13 12.47
C SER A 43 -9.35 -0.21 12.86
N ALA A 44 -8.82 -0.35 14.10
CA ALA A 44 -7.54 0.22 14.52
C ALA A 44 -6.31 -0.60 14.07
N GLN A 45 -6.47 -1.51 13.12
CA GLN A 45 -5.38 -2.35 12.62
C GLN A 45 -4.45 -1.58 11.68
N GLN A 46 -3.15 -1.88 11.78
CA GLN A 46 -2.11 -1.23 11.01
C GLN A 46 -2.21 -1.62 9.54
N TYR A 47 -2.23 -0.62 8.67
CA TYR A 47 -2.16 -0.81 7.23
C TYR A 47 -1.35 0.31 6.58
N ILE A 48 -0.90 0.03 5.36
CA ILE A 48 -0.33 0.99 4.41
C ILE A 48 -1.02 0.77 3.07
N MET A 49 -1.45 1.85 2.43
CA MET A 49 -1.98 1.84 1.07
C MET A 49 -1.19 2.80 0.19
N LEU A 50 -0.88 2.36 -1.02
CA LEU A 50 -0.39 3.22 -2.10
C LEU A 50 -1.41 3.21 -3.23
N GLN A 51 -1.69 4.38 -3.79
CA GLN A 51 -2.61 4.51 -4.90
C GLN A 51 -2.07 5.46 -5.96
N ARG A 52 -2.30 5.10 -7.22
CA ARG A 52 -2.23 6.00 -8.38
C ARG A 52 -3.56 5.98 -9.11
N THR A 53 -4.25 7.11 -9.16
CA THR A 53 -5.44 7.31 -9.99
C THR A 53 -5.01 7.93 -11.31
N TYR A 54 -5.50 7.39 -12.43
CA TYR A 54 -5.15 7.87 -13.76
C TYR A 54 -5.96 9.11 -14.12
N ALA A 55 -5.33 10.06 -14.82
CA ALA A 55 -6.02 11.21 -15.38
C ALA A 55 -7.16 10.78 -16.31
N GLU A 56 -8.35 11.38 -16.15
CA GLU A 56 -9.51 11.05 -16.99
C GLU A 56 -9.62 11.96 -18.24
N GLY A 57 -8.81 13.02 -18.31
CA GLY A 57 -8.80 13.96 -19.42
C GLY A 57 -7.45 14.61 -19.71
N GLU A 58 -7.35 15.28 -20.86
CA GLU A 58 -6.11 15.91 -21.35
C GLU A 58 -5.59 17.08 -20.50
N PHE A 59 -6.38 17.53 -19.51
CA PHE A 59 -6.07 18.64 -18.61
C PHE A 59 -5.86 18.19 -17.16
N GLU A 60 -5.88 16.88 -16.91
CA GLU A 60 -5.70 16.30 -15.59
C GLU A 60 -4.37 15.55 -15.54
N ASP A 61 -3.74 15.59 -14.36
CA ASP A 61 -2.57 14.80 -14.05
C ASP A 61 -2.98 13.60 -13.20
N ASP A 62 -2.21 12.52 -13.26
CA ASP A 62 -2.41 11.40 -12.35
C ASP A 62 -2.28 11.86 -10.89
N TYR A 63 -3.11 11.29 -10.03
CA TYR A 63 -3.09 11.53 -8.59
C TYR A 63 -2.37 10.39 -7.87
N TYR A 64 -1.42 10.71 -6.99
CA TYR A 64 -0.60 9.73 -6.27
C TYR A 64 -0.78 9.94 -4.77
N TYR A 65 -1.20 8.90 -4.06
CA TYR A 65 -1.59 9.03 -2.66
C TYR A 65 -1.06 7.88 -1.81
N PHE A 66 -0.64 8.23 -0.60
CA PHE A 66 -0.25 7.31 0.45
C PHE A 66 -1.24 7.44 1.61
N GLU A 67 -1.72 6.31 2.09
CA GLU A 67 -2.55 6.24 3.27
C GLU A 67 -1.93 5.26 4.29
N SER A 68 -2.11 5.57 5.56
CA SER A 68 -1.81 4.65 6.65
C SER A 68 -2.91 4.65 7.69
N SER A 69 -2.88 3.67 8.60
CA SER A 69 -3.77 3.65 9.77
C SER A 69 -3.64 4.88 10.68
N ASP A 70 -2.53 5.63 10.58
CA ASP A 70 -2.40 6.96 11.18
C ASP A 70 -2.81 8.02 10.14
N PHE A 71 -4.05 8.50 10.24
CA PHE A 71 -4.64 9.44 9.28
C PHE A 71 -3.84 10.74 9.15
N ASP A 72 -3.20 11.19 10.23
CA ASP A 72 -2.38 12.41 10.23
C ASP A 72 -1.10 12.25 9.38
N LYS A 73 -0.77 11.02 8.95
CA LYS A 73 0.38 10.69 8.10
C LYS A 73 0.03 10.45 6.64
N SER A 74 -1.25 10.33 6.32
CA SER A 74 -1.71 10.14 4.94
C SER A 74 -1.50 11.41 4.14
N CYS A 75 -0.97 11.28 2.92
CA CYS A 75 -0.54 12.43 2.12
C CYS A 75 -0.34 12.08 0.64
N GLU A 76 -0.18 13.13 -0.18
CA GLU A 76 0.22 12.97 -1.58
C GLU A 76 1.66 12.43 -1.70
N LEU A 77 1.85 11.52 -2.65
CA LEU A 77 3.13 10.88 -2.93
C LEU A 77 3.96 11.73 -3.89
N GLU A 78 4.73 12.68 -3.35
CA GLU A 78 5.62 13.52 -4.15
C GLU A 78 7.11 13.13 -4.01
N ASN A 79 7.60 13.01 -2.78
CA ASN A 79 9.01 12.78 -2.46
C ASN A 79 9.16 11.60 -1.50
N PHE A 80 9.39 10.42 -2.07
CA PHE A 80 9.45 9.19 -1.30
C PHE A 80 10.54 8.23 -1.79
N LYS A 81 10.92 7.31 -0.90
CA LYS A 81 11.81 6.19 -1.20
C LYS A 81 11.13 4.89 -0.78
N ILE A 82 11.08 3.92 -1.68
CA ILE A 82 10.55 2.59 -1.41
C ILE A 82 11.67 1.55 -1.51
N GLU A 83 11.71 0.64 -0.55
CA GLU A 83 12.57 -0.53 -0.51
C GLU A 83 11.67 -1.77 -0.51
N LEU A 84 11.86 -2.65 -1.49
CA LEU A 84 11.09 -3.87 -1.64
C LEU A 84 12.02 -5.09 -1.73
N SER A 85 11.71 -6.11 -0.95
CA SER A 85 12.32 -7.43 -0.99
C SER A 85 11.26 -8.50 -0.72
N ARG A 86 11.61 -9.78 -0.81
CA ARG A 86 10.63 -10.89 -0.63
C ARG A 86 9.98 -10.92 0.74
N ASP A 87 10.67 -10.42 1.77
CA ASP A 87 10.24 -10.46 3.15
C ASP A 87 9.87 -9.08 3.72
N LYS A 88 10.03 -8.02 2.92
CA LYS A 88 9.83 -6.65 3.41
C LYS A 88 9.42 -5.67 2.32
N PHE A 89 8.44 -4.85 2.67
CA PHE A 89 8.13 -3.57 2.04
C PHE A 89 8.42 -2.44 3.03
N ALA A 90 9.13 -1.40 2.60
CA ALA A 90 9.28 -0.18 3.38
C ALA A 90 9.19 1.06 2.50
N ILE A 91 8.59 2.10 3.07
CA ILE A 91 8.48 3.40 2.43
C ILE A 91 8.89 4.51 3.39
N ASN A 92 9.69 5.44 2.89
CA ASN A 92 10.06 6.67 3.58
C ASN A 92 9.41 7.86 2.86
N ILE A 93 8.53 8.57 3.57
CA ILE A 93 7.86 9.79 3.10
C ILE A 93 8.00 10.84 4.21
N ASN A 94 8.34 12.08 3.87
CA ASN A 94 8.42 13.19 4.84
C ASN A 94 9.32 12.91 6.06
N ASN A 95 10.43 12.18 5.86
CA ASN A 95 11.34 11.69 6.91
C ASN A 95 10.73 10.69 7.89
N GLU A 96 9.59 10.11 7.56
CA GLU A 96 8.94 9.06 8.33
C GLU A 96 8.98 7.74 7.58
N MET A 97 9.27 6.67 8.34
CA MET A 97 9.40 5.32 7.79
C MET A 97 8.22 4.46 8.22
N PHE A 98 7.63 3.79 7.23
CA PHE A 98 6.58 2.80 7.36
C PHE A 98 7.09 1.47 6.78
N GLU A 99 6.94 0.39 7.52
CA GLU A 99 7.46 -0.93 7.17
C GLU A 99 6.37 -1.99 7.37
N ALA A 100 6.22 -2.84 6.36
CA ALA A 100 5.39 -4.04 6.38
C ALA A 100 6.31 -5.24 6.14
N GLU A 101 6.39 -6.16 7.11
CA GLU A 101 7.03 -7.46 6.92
C GLU A 101 6.07 -8.32 6.08
N ILE A 102 6.49 -8.74 4.89
CA ILE A 102 5.65 -9.53 3.97
C ILE A 102 6.21 -10.95 3.88
N ASN A 103 5.41 -11.90 3.42
CA ASN A 103 5.88 -13.24 3.08
C ASN A 103 5.15 -13.70 1.82
N VAL A 104 5.66 -13.26 0.67
CA VAL A 104 5.01 -13.46 -0.62
C VAL A 104 5.71 -14.55 -1.43
N GLY A 105 4.93 -15.35 -2.14
CA GLY A 105 5.43 -16.30 -3.12
C GLY A 105 6.07 -15.61 -4.32
N HIS A 106 6.79 -16.36 -5.15
CA HIS A 106 7.47 -15.79 -6.32
C HIS A 106 6.50 -15.04 -7.26
N ILE A 107 5.33 -15.62 -7.55
CA ILE A 107 4.34 -15.02 -8.46
C ILE A 107 3.80 -13.71 -7.88
N GLU A 108 3.46 -13.71 -6.59
CA GLU A 108 2.97 -12.52 -5.88
C GLU A 108 4.02 -11.42 -5.83
N PHE A 109 5.29 -11.79 -5.62
CA PHE A 109 6.40 -10.85 -5.63
C PHE A 109 6.62 -10.21 -7.02
N GLU A 110 6.57 -10.99 -8.10
CA GLU A 110 6.65 -10.43 -9.46
C GLU A 110 5.46 -9.49 -9.75
N ASN A 111 4.24 -9.86 -9.35
CA ASN A 111 3.06 -9.01 -9.50
C ASN A 111 3.21 -7.71 -8.71
N LEU A 112 3.71 -7.80 -7.47
CA LEU A 112 3.97 -6.64 -6.63
C LEU A 112 5.00 -5.70 -7.27
N LYS A 113 6.10 -6.23 -7.81
CA LYS A 113 7.09 -5.42 -8.55
C LYS A 113 6.46 -4.67 -9.73
N LEU A 114 5.61 -5.36 -10.51
CA LEU A 114 4.95 -4.77 -11.67
C LEU A 114 3.99 -3.64 -11.28
N VAL A 115 3.09 -3.87 -10.32
CA VAL A 115 2.11 -2.86 -9.93
C VAL A 115 2.77 -1.71 -9.17
N LEU A 116 3.76 -1.99 -8.34
CA LEU A 116 4.50 -0.94 -7.65
C LEU A 116 5.24 -0.03 -8.64
N ALA A 117 5.85 -0.59 -9.68
CA ALA A 117 6.45 0.20 -10.76
C ALA A 117 5.41 1.08 -11.49
N LYS A 118 4.17 0.58 -11.67
CA LYS A 118 3.06 1.38 -12.24
C LYS A 118 2.62 2.51 -11.31
N ILE A 119 2.45 2.25 -10.02
CA ILE A 119 2.07 3.28 -9.04
C ILE A 119 3.13 4.38 -8.99
N ILE A 120 4.40 3.99 -8.94
CA ILE A 120 5.51 4.92 -8.80
C ILE A 120 5.70 5.75 -10.07
N ASN A 121 5.53 5.15 -11.26
CA ASN A 121 5.56 5.85 -12.55
C ASN A 121 6.78 6.78 -12.76
N GLY A 122 7.95 6.37 -12.27
CA GLY A 122 9.18 7.17 -12.34
C GLY A 122 9.28 8.32 -11.33
N LYS A 123 8.30 8.51 -10.44
CA LYS A 123 8.39 9.40 -9.26
C LYS A 123 9.18 8.72 -8.13
N GLY A 124 9.68 9.50 -7.18
CA GLY A 124 10.41 8.97 -6.02
C GLY A 124 11.61 8.08 -6.39
N ASN A 125 11.95 7.15 -5.51
CA ASN A 125 13.02 6.17 -5.73
C ASN A 125 12.57 4.78 -5.30
N LEU A 126 12.64 3.80 -6.21
CA LEU A 126 12.33 2.40 -5.97
C LEU A 126 13.61 1.57 -5.96
N ILE A 127 13.86 0.88 -4.85
CA ILE A 127 14.95 -0.10 -4.71
C ILE A 127 14.33 -1.48 -4.53
N ILE A 128 14.72 -2.42 -5.37
CA ILE A 128 14.27 -3.81 -5.31
C ILE A 128 15.48 -4.70 -5.03
N GLU A 129 15.35 -5.55 -4.02
CA GLU A 129 16.32 -6.58 -3.64
C GLU A 129 15.67 -7.96 -3.83
N ASP A 130 16.21 -8.78 -4.74
CA ASP A 130 15.65 -10.10 -5.13
C ASP A 130 16.16 -11.26 -4.24
#